data_AF-R0KV10-F1
#
_entry.id   AF-R0KV10-F1
#
_cell.length_a   1.000
_cell.length_b   1.000
_cell.length_c   1.000
_cell.angle_alpha   90.00
_cell.angle_beta   90.00
_cell.angle_gamma   90.00
#
_symmetry.space_group_name_H-M   'P 1'
#
loop_
_entity.id
_entity.type
_entity.pdbx_description
1 polymer ?
#
loop_
_entity_poly.entity_id
_entity_poly.type
_entity_poly.pdbx_seq_one_letter_code
_entity_poly.pdbx_strand_id
1 'polypeptide(L)' 'PCVCPPQGVEFFDEKLNSLCMAWLVDHVYAIREAATSNLRKLVERFGQDWAQGTIVPKVLAMATDPNYLHRMTTLFCI' A
#
# COMPACT_ATOMS: atom_id res chain seq x y z
N PRO A 1 -17.14 7.53 -30.36
CA PRO A 1 -17.53 6.78 -29.15
C PRO A 1 -16.42 6.87 -28.10
N CYS A 2 -16.59 7.78 -27.14
CA CYS A 2 -15.62 8.03 -26.08
C CYS A 2 -15.73 6.89 -25.07
N VAL A 3 -14.89 5.85 -25.21
CA VAL A 3 -14.69 4.90 -24.12
C VAL A 3 -13.65 5.55 -23.22
N CYS A 4 -14.11 6.37 -22.27
CA CYS A 4 -13.35 6.58 -21.05
C CYS A 4 -13.38 5.24 -20.31
N PRO A 5 -12.27 4.46 -20.23
CA PRO A 5 -12.13 3.48 -19.16
C PRO A 5 -12.45 4.19 -17.83
N PRO A 6 -12.88 3.49 -16.77
CA PRO A 6 -13.19 4.11 -15.49
C PRO A 6 -11.94 4.75 -14.86
N GLN A 7 -11.50 5.88 -15.40
CA GLN A 7 -10.25 6.59 -15.13
C GLN A 7 -10.23 7.23 -13.76
N GLY A 8 -11.41 7.34 -13.13
CA GLY A 8 -11.50 7.73 -11.73
C GLY A 8 -11.03 6.64 -10.77
N VAL A 9 -11.17 5.35 -11.13
CA VAL A 9 -10.86 4.24 -10.22
C VAL A 9 -9.36 4.03 -10.14
N GLU A 10 -8.68 3.86 -11.26
CA GLU A 10 -7.23 3.65 -11.29
C GLU A 10 -6.45 4.85 -10.74
N PHE A 11 -6.89 6.08 -11.04
CA PHE A 11 -6.28 7.30 -10.50
C PHE A 11 -6.49 7.46 -8.99
N PHE A 12 -7.69 7.13 -8.51
CA PHE A 12 -7.99 7.18 -7.08
C PHE A 12 -7.18 6.12 -6.33
N ASP A 13 -7.06 4.93 -6.90
CA ASP A 13 -6.36 3.80 -6.32
C ASP A 13 -4.82 3.98 -6.33
N GLU A 14 -4.23 4.63 -7.34
CA GLU A 14 -2.80 5.03 -7.30
C GLU A 14 -2.50 6.07 -6.21
N LYS A 15 -3.39 7.05 -6.05
CA LYS A 15 -3.27 8.03 -4.95
C LYS A 15 -3.47 7.37 -3.59
N LEU A 16 -4.43 6.46 -3.46
CA LEU A 16 -4.65 5.67 -2.26
C LEU A 16 -3.45 4.80 -1.92
N ASN A 17 -2.84 4.16 -2.92
CA ASN A 17 -1.63 3.38 -2.73
C ASN A 17 -0.49 4.26 -2.20
N SER A 18 -0.29 5.44 -2.79
CA SER A 18 0.72 6.40 -2.33
C SER A 18 0.45 6.87 -0.89
N LEU A 19 -0.82 7.12 -0.55
CA LEU A 19 -1.26 7.46 0.81
C LEU A 19 -1.06 6.30 1.80
N CYS A 20 -1.43 5.08 1.44
CA CYS A 20 -1.25 3.90 2.29
C CYS A 20 0.23 3.65 2.57
N MET A 21 1.10 3.86 1.58
CA MET A 21 2.55 3.76 1.75
C MET A 21 3.09 4.85 2.69
N ALA A 22 2.56 6.08 2.61
CA ALA A 22 2.91 7.15 3.55
C ALA A 22 2.39 6.86 4.98
N TRP A 23 1.19 6.29 5.10
CA TRP A 23 0.59 5.93 6.38
C TRP A 23 1.24 4.72 7.07
N LEU A 24 1.86 3.82 6.30
CA LEU A 24 2.64 2.71 6.86
C LEU A 24 3.82 3.20 7.71
N VAL A 25 4.44 4.31 7.33
CA VAL A 25 5.57 4.90 8.08
C VAL A 25 5.14 5.96 9.09
N ASP A 26 3.83 6.12 9.32
CA ASP A 26 3.31 7.10 10.27
C ASP A 26 3.71 6.76 11.71
N HIS A 27 3.97 7.79 12.53
CA HIS A 27 4.33 7.61 13.94
C HIS A 27 3.18 7.01 14.77
N VAL A 28 1.92 7.25 14.37
CA VAL A 28 0.71 6.80 15.07
C VAL A 28 0.33 5.38 14.65
N TYR A 29 0.27 4.46 15.63
CA TYR A 29 -0.06 3.06 15.38
C TYR A 29 -1.42 2.85 14.69
N ALA A 30 -2.46 3.57 15.11
CA ALA A 30 -3.80 3.46 14.53
C ALA A 30 -3.83 3.82 13.03
N ILE A 31 -2.97 4.75 12.59
CA ILE A 31 -2.83 5.11 11.17
C ILE A 31 -2.17 3.97 10.40
N ARG A 32 -1.13 3.35 10.97
CA ARG A 32 -0.46 2.18 10.37
C ARG A 32 -1.42 1.01 10.19
N GLU A 33 -2.24 0.71 11.21
CA GLU A 33 -3.23 -0.38 11.15
C GLU A 33 -4.30 -0.12 10.06
N ALA A 34 -4.80 1.11 9.97
CA ALA A 34 -5.72 1.50 8.91
C ALA A 34 -5.09 1.41 7.51
N ALA A 35 -3.80 1.73 7.38
CA ALA A 35 -3.06 1.60 6.13
C ALA A 35 -2.96 0.13 5.67
N THR A 36 -2.64 -0.80 6.58
CA THR A 36 -2.60 -2.24 6.29
C THR A 36 -3.98 -2.75 5.85
N SER A 37 -5.04 -2.32 6.53
CA SER A 37 -6.43 -2.68 6.15
C SER A 37 -6.81 -2.17 4.75
N ASN A 38 -6.38 -0.96 4.40
CA ASN A 38 -6.61 -0.40 3.07
C ASN A 38 -5.79 -1.09 1.98
N LEU A 39 -4.55 -1.47 2.28
CA LEU A 39 -3.73 -2.26 1.37
C LEU A 39 -4.37 -3.61 1.06
N ARG A 40 -4.93 -4.29 2.05
CA ARG A 40 -5.65 -5.54 1.83
C ARG A 40 -6.82 -5.36 0.86
N LYS A 41 -7.62 -4.30 1.01
CA LYS A 41 -8.73 -3.98 0.10
C LYS A 41 -8.26 -3.66 -1.31
N LEU A 42 -7.13 -2.97 -1.46
CA LEU A 42 -6.49 -2.71 -2.75
C LEU A 42 -6.07 -4.04 -3.42
N VAL A 43 -5.42 -4.94 -2.67
CA VAL A 43 -5.02 -6.26 -3.20
C VAL A 43 -6.23 -7.12 -3.60
N GLU A 44 -7.32 -7.09 -2.81
CA GLU A 44 -8.57 -7.78 -3.15
C GLU A 44 -9.21 -7.23 -4.43
N ARG A 45 -9.00 -5.94 -4.75
CA ARG A 45 -9.60 -5.27 -5.90
C ARG A 45 -8.76 -5.37 -7.19
N PHE A 46 -7.44 -5.23 -7.07
CA PHE A 46 -6.50 -5.28 -8.20
C PHE A 46 -5.95 -6.67 -8.48
N GLY A 47 -6.06 -7.58 -7.51
CA GLY A 47 -5.53 -8.93 -7.61
C GLY A 47 -4.08 -9.05 -7.14
N GLN A 48 -3.64 -10.31 -7.03
CA GLN A 48 -2.35 -10.68 -6.46
C GLN A 48 -1.15 -10.29 -7.34
N ASP A 49 -1.29 -10.31 -8.66
CA ASP A 49 -0.26 -9.88 -9.61
C ASP A 49 0.15 -8.41 -9.40
N TRP A 50 -0.85 -7.53 -9.25
CA TRP A 50 -0.60 -6.12 -8.96
C TRP A 50 0.09 -5.93 -7.61
N ALA A 51 -0.29 -6.72 -6.60
CA ALA A 51 0.32 -6.70 -5.28
C ALA A 51 1.80 -7.11 -5.33
N GLN A 52 2.13 -8.16 -6.08
CA GLN A 52 3.52 -8.58 -6.27
C GLN A 52 4.35 -7.53 -7.02
N GLY A 53 3.79 -6.87 -8.03
CA GLY A 53 4.50 -5.84 -8.79
C GLY A 53 4.69 -4.52 -8.03
N THR A 54 3.74 -4.15 -7.15
CA THR A 54 3.69 -2.79 -6.60
C THR A 54 3.88 -2.72 -5.08
N ILE A 55 3.30 -3.66 -4.33
CA ILE A 55 3.27 -3.65 -2.87
C ILE A 55 4.48 -4.39 -2.30
N VAL A 56 4.73 -5.62 -2.75
CA VAL A 56 5.82 -6.49 -2.27
C VAL A 56 7.20 -5.82 -2.33
N PRO A 57 7.65 -5.19 -3.43
CA PRO A 57 8.96 -4.54 -3.47
C PRO A 57 9.07 -3.35 -2.51
N LYS A 58 7.97 -2.62 -2.27
CA LYS A 58 7.94 -1.49 -1.32
C LYS A 58 8.01 -1.98 0.13
N VAL A 59 7.26 -3.04 0.45
CA VAL A 59 7.33 -3.69 1.77
C VAL A 59 8.72 -4.26 2.03
N LEU A 60 9.33 -4.95 1.06
CA LEU A 60 10.71 -5.42 1.17
C LEU A 60 11.72 -4.29 1.37
N ALA A 61 11.57 -3.17 0.64
CA ALA A 61 12.42 -1.99 0.82
C ALA A 61 12.33 -1.41 2.25
N MET A 62 11.13 -1.36 2.83
CA MET A 62 10.92 -0.94 4.23
C MET A 62 11.56 -1.91 5.23
N ALA A 63 11.65 -3.21 4.92
CA ALA A 63 12.25 -4.22 5.80
C ALA A 63 13.78 -4.05 5.88
N THR A 64 14.38 -3.52 4.82
CA THR A 64 15.81 -3.20 4.75
C THR A 64 16.17 -1.83 5.30
N ASP A 65 15.19 -1.01 5.70
CA ASP A 65 15.43 0.35 6.18
C ASP A 65 16.19 0.34 7.53
N PRO A 66 17.19 1.23 7.72
CA PRO A 66 17.96 1.30 8.96
C PRO A 66 17.12 1.75 10.17
N ASN A 67 15.94 2.33 9.95
CA ASN A 67 15.04 2.69 11.04
C ASN A 67 14.26 1.47 11.55
N TYR A 68 14.46 1.12 12.82
CA TYR A 68 13.82 -0.04 13.45
C TYR A 68 12.28 0.01 13.40
N LEU A 69 11.71 1.23 13.39
CA LEU A 69 10.27 1.44 13.34
C LEU A 69 9.68 0.94 12.01
N HIS A 70 10.36 1.19 10.89
CA HIS A 70 9.96 0.74 9.55
C HIS A 70 10.07 -0.79 9.40
N ARG A 71 11.08 -1.40 10.05
CA ARG A 71 11.26 -2.87 10.12
C ARG A 71 10.18 -3.57 10.93
N MET A 72 9.65 -2.91 11.95
CA MET A 72 8.58 -3.48 12.77
C MET A 72 7.23 -3.42 12.03
N THR A 73 7.00 -2.38 11.21
CA THR A 73 5.78 -2.27 10.39
C THR A 73 5.72 -3.33 9.28
N THR A 74 6.86 -3.75 8.76
CA THR A 74 6.93 -4.79 7.73
C THR A 74 6.42 -6.14 8.20
N LEU A 75 6.64 -6.49 9.48
CA LEU A 75 6.06 -7.69 10.09
C LEU A 75 4.52 -7.65 10.15
N PHE A 76 3.90 -6.47 10.15
CA PHE A 76 2.45 -6.33 10.15
C PHE A 76 1.82 -6.39 8.75
N CYS A 77 2.63 -6.32 7.68
CA CYS A 77 2.16 -6.28 6.29
C CYS A 77 2.28 -7.61 5.53
N ILE A 78 3.02 -8.58 6.08
CA ILE A 78 3.18 -9.94 5.54
C ILE A 78 2.11 -10.84 6.18
#